data_AF-A0A9R1P360-F1
#
_entry.id   AF-A0A9R1P360-F1
#
_cell.length_a   1.000
_cell.length_b   1.000
_cell.length_c   1.000
_cell.angle_alpha   90.00
_cell.angle_beta   90.00
_cell.angle_gamma   90.00
#
_symmetry.space_group_name_H-M   'P 1'
#
loop_
_entity.id
_entity.type
_entity.pdbx_description
1 polymer ?
#
loop_
_entity_poly.entity_id
_entity_poly.type
_entity_poly.pdbx_seq_one_letter_code
_entity_poly.pdbx_strand_id
1 'polypeptide(L)'
;MVSELCHMRHTSTSWTLLAETIRDEIADCSGQAYDHLPVDGTRKMLMFSSEQKLLEYISEIQHEWEVQNHSVLFHMAKVQPRVGIQAHQMIKRSLCYARELERVV
;
A
#
# COMPACT_ATOMS: atom_id res chain seq x y z
N MET A 1 32.50 -7.33 33.27
CA MET A 1 31.06 -7.61 33.41
C MET A 1 30.13 -6.44 33.04
N VAL A 2 30.62 -5.27 32.61
CA VAL A 2 29.78 -4.14 32.15
C VAL A 2 29.87 -3.91 30.63
N SER A 3 30.94 -4.37 29.99
CA SER A 3 31.21 -4.13 28.56
C SER A 3 30.40 -5.02 27.60
N GLU A 4 30.04 -6.24 27.99
CA GLU A 4 29.21 -7.14 27.16
C GLU A 4 27.73 -6.72 27.10
N LEU A 5 27.25 -5.98 28.09
CA LEU A 5 25.88 -5.43 28.14
C LEU A 5 25.67 -4.19 27.25
N CYS A 6 26.75 -3.58 26.74
CA CYS A 6 26.66 -2.46 25.80
C CYS A 6 26.59 -2.94 24.34
N HIS A 7 27.27 -4.04 24.01
CA HIS A 7 27.25 -4.62 22.66
C HIS A 7 25.91 -5.28 22.29
N MET A 8 25.18 -5.82 23.27
CA MET A 8 23.80 -6.32 23.05
C MET A 8 22.74 -5.21 22.95
N ARG A 9 23.01 -4.00 23.47
CA ARG A 9 22.07 -2.88 23.36
C ARG A 9 22.10 -2.21 21.99
N HIS A 10 23.28 -2.14 21.36
CA HIS A 10 23.46 -1.54 20.03
C HIS A 10 22.79 -2.34 18.90
N THR A 11 22.69 -3.67 19.01
CA THR A 11 21.99 -4.49 18.00
C THR A 11 20.47 -4.43 18.17
N SER A 12 19.96 -4.15 19.37
CA SER A 12 18.52 -4.01 19.62
C SER A 12 17.94 -2.70 19.09
N THR A 13 18.68 -1.58 19.19
CA THR A 13 18.20 -0.27 18.74
C THR A 13 18.20 -0.11 17.22
N SER A 14 19.15 -0.76 16.52
CA SER A 14 19.13 -0.81 15.05
C SER A 14 17.94 -1.60 14.52
N TRP A 15 17.56 -2.68 15.21
CA TRP A 15 16.44 -3.53 14.80
C TRP A 15 15.09 -2.83 14.99
N THR A 16 14.92 -2.05 16.06
CA THR A 16 13.68 -1.30 16.29
C THR A 16 13.47 -0.23 15.22
N LEU A 17 14.53 0.48 14.82
CA LEU A 17 14.47 1.48 13.75
C LEU A 17 14.09 0.85 12.41
N LEU A 18 14.71 -0.28 12.06
CA LEU A 18 14.40 -0.98 10.82
C LEU A 18 12.95 -1.49 10.79
N ALA A 19 12.47 -2.02 11.92
CA ALA A 19 11.10 -2.51 12.02
C ALA A 19 10.06 -1.39 11.90
N GLU A 20 10.37 -0.18 12.37
CA GLU A 20 9.53 1.01 12.17
C GLU A 20 9.51 1.43 10.70
N THR A 21 10.68 1.58 10.07
CA THR A 21 10.76 1.95 8.64
C THR A 21 10.03 0.95 7.73
N ILE A 22 10.20 -0.36 7.95
CA ILE A 22 9.49 -1.37 7.17
C ILE A 22 7.98 -1.30 7.42
N ARG A 23 7.54 -1.01 8.65
CA ARG A 23 6.12 -0.87 8.96
C ARG A 23 5.50 0.32 8.23
N ASP A 24 6.22 1.44 8.16
CA ASP A 24 5.76 2.63 7.45
C ASP A 24 5.68 2.38 5.93
N GLU A 25 6.66 1.70 5.33
CA GLU A 25 6.61 1.29 3.93
C GLU A 25 5.45 0.33 3.63
N ILE A 26 5.14 -0.60 4.56
CA ILE A 26 3.98 -1.49 4.44
C ILE A 26 2.68 -0.66 4.52
N ALA A 27 2.59 0.32 5.43
CA ALA A 27 1.43 1.19 5.56
C ALA A 27 1.20 2.00 4.28
N ASP A 28 2.24 2.63 3.74
CA ASP A 28 2.16 3.44 2.52
C ASP A 28 1.77 2.62 1.29
N CYS A 29 2.34 1.42 1.14
CA CYS A 29 1.97 0.50 0.07
C CYS A 29 0.51 0.03 0.22
N SER A 30 0.06 -0.21 1.46
CA SER A 30 -1.29 -0.67 1.73
C SER A 30 -2.34 0.39 1.38
N GLY A 31 -2.06 1.66 1.64
CA GLY A 31 -2.94 2.77 1.28
C GLY A 31 -3.08 2.98 -0.23
N GLN A 32 -2.11 2.52 -1.02
CA GLN A 32 -2.14 2.57 -2.49
C GLN A 32 -2.77 1.30 -3.11
N ALA A 33 -2.67 0.16 -2.44
CA ALA A 33 -3.10 -1.13 -2.95
C ALA A 33 -4.58 -1.44 -2.69
N TYR A 34 -5.12 -0.97 -1.57
CA TYR A 34 -6.48 -1.31 -1.12
C TYR A 34 -7.33 -0.06 -0.91
N ASP A 35 -8.62 -0.15 -1.23
CA ASP A 35 -9.60 0.91 -0.91
C ASP A 35 -9.99 0.86 0.58
N HIS A 36 -10.12 -0.35 1.13
CA HIS A 36 -10.47 -0.60 2.52
C HIS A 36 -9.99 -1.97 2.98
N LEU A 37 -9.74 -2.13 4.29
CA LEU A 37 -9.36 -3.41 4.91
C LEU A 37 -10.00 -3.52 6.30
N PRO A 38 -10.51 -4.69 6.72
CA PRO A 38 -11.02 -4.89 8.07
C PRO A 38 -9.92 -4.65 9.10
N VAL A 39 -10.29 -4.07 10.26
CA VAL A 39 -9.35 -3.69 11.32
C VAL A 39 -8.50 -4.88 11.79
N ASP A 40 -9.05 -6.09 11.86
CA ASP A 40 -8.29 -7.30 12.19
C ASP A 40 -7.21 -7.64 11.13
N GLY A 41 -7.53 -7.42 9.86
CA GLY A 41 -6.61 -7.61 8.74
C GLY A 41 -5.47 -6.59 8.79
N THR A 42 -5.80 -5.30 8.98
CA THR A 42 -4.82 -4.22 9.10
C THR A 42 -3.91 -4.42 10.30
N ARG A 43 -4.47 -4.84 11.44
CA ARG A 43 -3.71 -5.15 12.66
C ARG A 43 -2.67 -6.24 12.43
N LYS A 44 -3.08 -7.35 11.79
CA LYS A 44 -2.17 -8.47 11.49
C LYS A 44 -1.10 -8.08 10.47
N MET A 45 -1.48 -7.31 9.46
CA MET A 45 -0.58 -6.84 8.41
C MET A 45 0.51 -5.91 8.95
N LEU A 46 0.16 -4.96 9.81
CA LEU A 46 1.10 -4.03 10.45
C LEU A 46 1.74 -4.60 11.73
N MET A 47 1.43 -5.86 12.06
CA MET A 47 1.96 -6.59 13.21
C MET A 47 1.71 -5.92 14.57
N PHE A 48 0.54 -5.28 14.74
CA PHE A 48 0.15 -4.71 16.03
C PHE A 48 -0.44 -5.78 16.96
N SER A 49 -0.04 -5.75 18.23
CA SER A 49 -0.55 -6.68 19.25
C SER A 49 -1.96 -6.33 19.74
N SER A 50 -2.34 -5.05 19.69
CA SER A 50 -3.65 -4.55 20.13
C SER A 50 -4.24 -3.63 19.07
N GLU A 51 -5.57 -3.62 18.99
CA GLU A 51 -6.35 -2.70 18.15
C GLU A 51 -6.17 -1.24 18.61
N GLN A 52 -6.01 -0.99 19.90
CA GLN A 52 -5.79 0.36 20.44
C GLN A 52 -4.52 1.01 19.87
N LYS A 53 -3.42 0.24 19.80
CA LYS A 53 -2.15 0.71 19.22
C LYS A 53 -2.27 1.02 17.73
N LEU A 54 -3.11 0.28 17.02
CA LEU A 54 -3.40 0.55 15.61
C LEU A 54 -4.17 1.87 15.46
N LEU A 55 -5.16 2.13 16.32
CA LEU A 55 -5.93 3.38 16.29
C LEU A 55 -5.05 4.60 16.65
N GLU A 56 -4.17 4.46 17.64
CA GLU A 56 -3.16 5.48 17.96
C GLU A 56 -2.25 5.74 16.76
N TYR A 57 -1.72 4.70 16.12
CA TYR A 57 -0.89 4.83 14.91
C TYR A 57 -1.61 5.54 13.76
N ILE A 58 -2.88 5.20 13.52
CA ILE A 58 -3.71 5.86 12.49
C ILE A 58 -3.90 7.35 12.84
N SER A 59 -4.17 7.66 14.09
CA SER A 59 -4.36 9.05 14.54
C SER A 59 -3.08 9.89 14.46
N GLU A 60 -1.90 9.29 14.69
CA GLU A 60 -0.63 10.02 14.76
C GLU A 60 0.07 10.14 13.40
N ILE A 61 0.04 9.08 12.59
CA ILE A 61 0.91 8.94 11.41
C ILE A 61 0.10 8.97 10.11
N GLN A 62 -1.06 8.30 10.08
CA GLN A 62 -1.88 8.12 8.86
C GLN A 62 -3.21 8.88 8.97
N HIS A 63 -3.14 10.21 9.03
CA HIS A 63 -4.29 11.11 9.11
C HIS A 63 -5.28 11.01 7.94
N GLU A 64 -4.88 10.36 6.84
CA GLU A 64 -5.74 10.10 5.69
C GLU A 64 -6.60 8.83 5.84
N TRP A 65 -6.39 8.01 6.87
CA TRP A 65 -7.15 6.78 7.07
C TRP A 65 -8.34 7.02 7.99
N GLU A 66 -9.51 6.53 7.60
CA GLU A 66 -10.72 6.59 8.42
C GLU A 66 -11.14 5.21 8.91
N VAL A 67 -11.54 5.09 10.17
CA VAL A 67 -12.08 3.84 10.69
C VAL A 67 -13.60 3.92 10.75
N GLN A 68 -14.27 3.16 9.88
CA GLN A 68 -15.73 3.05 9.84
C GLN A 68 -16.16 1.58 9.95
N ASN A 69 -17.10 1.27 10.84
CA ASN A 69 -17.75 -0.05 10.95
C ASN A 69 -16.76 -1.24 10.96
N HIS A 70 -15.71 -1.17 11.80
CA HIS A 70 -14.65 -2.18 11.89
C HIS A 70 -13.79 -2.37 10.62
N SER A 71 -13.80 -1.39 9.72
CA SER A 71 -12.94 -1.35 8.54
C SER A 71 -12.16 -0.03 8.48
N VAL A 72 -10.90 -0.12 8.07
CA VAL A 72 -10.04 1.02 7.78
C VAL A 72 -10.21 1.37 6.30
N LEU A 73 -10.63 2.58 6.02
CA LEU A 73 -10.75 3.19 4.70
C LEU A 73 -9.45 3.94 4.40
N PHE A 74 -8.82 3.64 3.27
CA PHE A 74 -7.60 4.31 2.84
C PHE A 74 -7.97 5.38 1.80
N HIS A 75 -7.77 6.67 2.11
CA HIS A 75 -8.21 7.76 1.21
C HIS A 75 -7.42 7.85 -0.11
N MET A 76 -6.35 7.08 -0.31
CA MET A 76 -5.43 7.23 -1.44
C MET A 76 -5.33 6.03 -2.38
N ALA A 77 -6.44 5.36 -2.65
CA ALA A 77 -6.68 4.85 -3.99
C ALA A 77 -7.46 5.90 -4.78
N LYS A 78 -6.81 7.01 -5.17
CA LYS A 78 -7.16 7.62 -6.46
C LYS A 78 -7.11 6.45 -7.42
N VAL A 79 -8.27 5.97 -7.84
CA VAL A 79 -8.40 4.98 -8.90
C VAL A 79 -7.61 5.58 -10.04
N GLN A 80 -6.33 5.21 -10.16
CA GLN A 80 -5.61 5.40 -11.39
C GLN A 80 -6.51 4.61 -12.33
N PRO A 81 -7.23 5.28 -13.25
CA PRO A 81 -8.16 4.58 -14.11
C PRO A 81 -7.32 3.48 -14.70
N ARG A 82 -7.63 2.22 -14.34
CA ARG A 82 -6.86 1.08 -14.82
C ARG A 82 -6.77 1.36 -16.30
N VAL A 83 -5.54 1.57 -16.79
CA VAL A 83 -5.30 1.74 -18.22
C VAL A 83 -5.51 0.35 -18.77
N GLY A 84 -6.78 -0.09 -18.74
CA GLY A 84 -7.25 -1.27 -19.39
C GLY A 84 -6.81 -1.03 -20.80
N ILE A 85 -5.92 -1.92 -21.26
CA ILE A 85 -5.39 -1.96 -22.61
C ILE A 85 -6.52 -1.46 -23.49
N GLN A 86 -6.32 -0.32 -24.16
CA GLN A 86 -7.39 0.36 -24.89
C GLN A 86 -7.72 -0.45 -26.15
N ALA A 87 -8.24 -1.66 -25.95
CA ALA A 87 -8.40 -2.70 -26.94
C ALA A 87 -9.32 -2.21 -28.04
N HIS A 88 -10.35 -1.42 -27.67
CA HIS A 88 -11.21 -0.76 -28.65
C HIS A 88 -10.43 0.16 -29.60
N GLN A 89 -9.45 0.95 -29.10
CA GLN A 89 -8.67 1.84 -29.96
C GLN A 89 -7.69 1.05 -30.82
N MET A 90 -7.05 0.02 -30.25
CA MET A 90 -6.12 -0.84 -30.98
C MET A 90 -6.85 -1.57 -32.12
N ILE A 91 -8.00 -2.18 -31.84
CA ILE A 91 -8.85 -2.84 -32.85
C ILE A 91 -9.27 -1.84 -33.94
N LYS A 92 -9.76 -0.64 -33.55
CA LYS A 92 -10.18 0.38 -34.53
C LYS A 92 -9.02 0.82 -35.43
N ARG A 93 -7.82 1.03 -34.86
CA ARG A 93 -6.62 1.40 -35.61
C ARG A 93 -6.19 0.28 -36.56
N SER A 94 -6.18 -0.97 -36.10
CA SER A 94 -5.85 -2.14 -36.94
C SER A 94 -6.82 -2.33 -38.10
N LEU A 95 -8.13 -2.18 -37.88
CA LEU A 95 -9.14 -2.28 -38.94
C LEU A 95 -9.04 -1.13 -39.95
N CYS A 96 -8.84 0.11 -39.48
CA CYS A 96 -8.63 1.26 -40.37
C CYS A 96 -7.37 1.08 -41.22
N TYR A 97 -6.28 0.63 -40.61
CA TYR A 97 -5.02 0.40 -41.30
C TYR A 97 -5.16 -0.70 -42.36
N ALA A 98 -5.78 -1.83 -42.04
CA ALA A 98 -6.05 -2.90 -43.01
C ALA A 98 -6.88 -2.39 -44.21
N ARG A 99 -7.91 -1.58 -43.96
CA ARG A 99 -8.77 -1.02 -45.01
C ARG A 99 -8.02 -0.04 -45.93
N GLU A 100 -7.12 0.77 -45.39
CA GLU A 100 -6.30 1.67 -46.21
C GLU A 100 -5.28 0.89 -47.06
N LEU A 101 -4.71 -0.20 -46.55
CA LEU A 101 -3.83 -1.06 -47.33
C LEU A 101 -4.55 -1.74 -48.49
N GLU A 102 -5.78 -2.21 -48.28
CA GLU A 102 -6.62 -2.78 -49.34
C GLU A 102 -6.98 -1.77 -50.45
N ARG A 103 -6.89 -0.45 -50.17
CA ARG A 103 -7.19 0.62 -51.14
C ARG A 103 -6.00 0.98 -52.03
N VAL A 104 -4.79 0.61 -51.63
CA VAL A 104 -3.54 0.91 -52.35
C VAL A 104 -3.13 -0.23 -53.30
N VAL A 105 -3.70 -1.43 -53.11
CA VAL A 105 -3.61 -2.58 -54.03
C VAL A 105 -4.65 -2.45 -55.14
#